data_AF-A0A512JDA0-F1
#
_entry.id   AF-A0A512JDA0-F1
#
_cell.length_a   1.000
_cell.length_b   1.000
_cell.length_c   1.000
_cell.angle_alpha   90.00
_cell.angle_beta   90.00
_cell.angle_gamma   90.00
#
_symmetry.space_group_name_H-M   'P 1'
#
loop_
_entity.id
_entity.type
_entity.pdbx_description
1 polymer ?
#
loop_
_entity_poly.entity_id
_entity_poly.type
_entity_poly.pdbx_seq_one_letter_code
_entity_poly.pdbx_strand_id
1 'polypeptide(L)'
;MAQFSAFAPVSSQAICRQMTSAIEGDVDAWCSEAKLISSEIPCIGRPWYSDTKLYEGHFVIQFTEYENSSGRGAKHDLTPQKLQGGLKLLSEKCPERISEMLTEQCHASTADMLIQASLFGRIVDGREPGTATTSSTRSPR
;
A
#
# COMPACT_ATOMS: atom_id res chain seq x y z
N MET A 1 32.98 -4.36 13.03
CA MET A 1 32.59 -4.98 11.74
C MET A 1 32.01 -3.89 10.87
N ALA A 2 32.44 -3.76 9.62
CA ALA A 2 31.83 -2.79 8.70
C ALA A 2 30.42 -3.29 8.34
N GLN A 3 29.42 -2.45 8.57
CA GLN A 3 28.04 -2.73 8.19
C GLN A 3 27.79 -2.04 6.85
N PHE A 4 27.62 -2.84 5.79
CA PHE A 4 27.29 -2.32 4.48
C PHE A 4 25.77 -2.20 4.38
N SER A 5 25.27 -0.99 4.12
CA SER A 5 23.87 -0.75 3.77
C SER A 5 23.81 -0.46 2.28
N ALA A 6 23.29 -1.41 1.51
CA ALA A 6 22.99 -1.21 0.09
C ALA A 6 21.48 -1.04 -0.05
N PHE A 7 21.03 0.18 -0.32
CA PHE A 7 19.66 0.42 -0.73
C PHE A 7 19.59 0.26 -2.25
N ALA A 8 18.98 -0.83 -2.71
CA ALA A 8 18.68 -0.97 -4.13
C ALA A 8 17.57 0.02 -4.49
N PRO A 9 17.78 0.95 -5.44
CA PRO A 9 16.72 1.86 -5.85
C PRO A 9 15.57 1.05 -6.49
N VAL A 10 14.36 1.25 -5.99
CA VAL A 10 13.14 0.69 -6.59
C VAL A 10 12.81 1.50 -7.84
N SER A 11 12.72 0.86 -8.99
CA SER A 11 12.44 1.54 -10.26
C SER A 11 10.99 2.02 -10.34
N SER A 12 10.73 3.08 -11.11
CA SER A 12 9.36 3.53 -11.41
C SER A 12 8.49 2.43 -12.02
N GLN A 13 9.10 1.51 -12.78
CA GLN A 13 8.40 0.32 -13.31
C GLN A 13 7.98 -0.65 -12.20
N ALA A 14 8.82 -0.88 -11.19
CA ALA A 14 8.46 -1.71 -10.05
C ALA A 14 7.32 -1.07 -9.26
N ILE A 15 7.38 0.25 -9.02
CA ILE A 15 6.27 1.00 -8.39
C ILE A 15 4.98 0.86 -9.20
N CYS A 16 5.04 1.07 -10.51
CA CYS A 16 3.89 0.92 -11.41
C CYS A 16 3.22 -0.45 -11.28
N ARG A 17 4.02 -1.53 -11.25
CA ARG A 17 3.51 -2.90 -11.08
C ARG A 17 2.84 -3.09 -9.72
N GLN A 18 3.42 -2.57 -8.64
CA GLN A 18 2.82 -2.64 -7.32
C GLN A 18 1.51 -1.85 -7.28
N MET A 19 1.50 -0.60 -7.76
CA MET A 19 0.28 0.22 -7.78
C MET A 19 -0.85 -0.45 -8.57
N THR A 20 -0.52 -1.04 -9.73
CA THR A 20 -1.48 -1.81 -10.54
C THR A 20 -1.99 -3.02 -9.76
N SER A 21 -1.09 -3.82 -9.18
CA SER A 21 -1.46 -5.03 -8.44
C SER A 21 -2.26 -4.74 -7.17
N ALA A 22 -1.99 -3.61 -6.51
CA ALA A 22 -2.75 -3.15 -5.35
C ALA A 22 -4.18 -2.77 -5.79
N ILE A 23 -4.29 -1.86 -6.77
CA ILE A 23 -5.58 -1.29 -7.22
C ILE A 23 -6.50 -2.34 -7.87
N GLU A 24 -5.94 -3.27 -8.63
CA GLU A 24 -6.71 -4.32 -9.31
C GLU A 24 -6.89 -5.59 -8.46
N GLY A 25 -6.15 -5.72 -7.36
CA GLY A 25 -6.07 -6.93 -6.57
C GLY A 25 -6.73 -6.82 -5.20
N ASP A 26 -6.05 -6.17 -4.25
CA ASP A 26 -6.33 -6.36 -2.80
C ASP A 26 -6.77 -5.07 -2.07
N VAL A 27 -6.61 -3.87 -2.65
CA VAL A 27 -7.03 -2.64 -1.94
C VAL A 27 -8.54 -2.52 -1.80
N ASP A 28 -9.30 -3.25 -2.61
CA ASP A 28 -10.77 -3.26 -2.62
C ASP A 28 -11.38 -3.80 -1.32
N ALA A 29 -10.57 -4.40 -0.45
CA ALA A 29 -10.97 -4.87 0.87
C ALA A 29 -11.21 -3.73 1.89
N TRP A 30 -10.53 -2.58 1.72
CA TRP A 30 -10.60 -1.45 2.66
C TRP A 30 -10.77 -0.10 1.98
N CYS A 31 -10.46 0.00 0.69
CA CYS A 31 -10.53 1.20 -0.12
C CYS A 31 -11.71 1.12 -1.11
N SER A 32 -12.52 2.17 -1.16
CA SER A 32 -13.64 2.32 -2.09
C SER A 32 -13.26 3.01 -3.40
N GLU A 33 -12.23 3.86 -3.38
CA GLU A 33 -11.82 4.65 -4.54
C GLU A 33 -10.33 5.04 -4.47
N ALA A 34 -9.61 4.88 -5.58
CA ALA A 34 -8.31 5.49 -5.81
C ALA A 34 -8.40 6.50 -6.97
N LYS A 35 -8.01 7.75 -6.72
CA LYS A 35 -8.14 8.84 -7.68
C LYS A 35 -6.83 9.60 -7.83
N LEU A 36 -6.36 9.75 -9.07
CA LEU A 36 -5.26 10.68 -9.38
C LEU A 36 -5.75 12.13 -9.23
N ILE A 37 -5.16 12.87 -8.29
CA ILE A 37 -5.49 14.28 -8.00
C ILE A 37 -4.60 15.21 -8.82
N SER A 38 -3.30 14.93 -8.86
CA SER A 38 -2.35 15.70 -9.65
C SER A 38 -1.13 14.86 -10.04
N SER A 39 -0.51 15.22 -11.16
CA SER A 39 0.74 14.65 -11.64
C SER A 39 1.56 15.73 -12.33
N GLU A 40 2.86 15.79 -12.03
CA GLU A 40 3.82 16.66 -12.73
C GLU A 40 4.00 16.20 -14.18
N ILE A 41 4.12 14.90 -14.37
CA ILE A 41 4.22 14.28 -15.70
C ILE A 41 2.82 13.86 -16.14
N PRO A 42 2.29 14.36 -17.27
CA PRO A 42 0.97 13.98 -17.75
C PRO A 42 0.87 12.48 -18.03
N CYS A 43 -0.12 11.82 -17.43
CA CYS A 43 -0.45 10.43 -17.74
C CYS A 43 -1.18 10.35 -19.08
N ILE A 44 -0.64 9.56 -20.00
CA ILE A 44 -1.27 9.27 -21.30
C ILE A 44 -1.87 7.86 -21.34
N GLY A 45 -1.37 6.96 -20.48
CA GLY A 45 -1.88 5.60 -20.33
C GLY A 45 -3.26 5.53 -19.67
N ARG A 46 -4.05 4.52 -20.07
CA ARG A 46 -5.29 4.13 -19.39
C ARG A 46 -5.24 2.63 -19.07
N PRO A 47 -5.46 2.21 -17.81
CA PRO A 47 -5.70 3.07 -16.64
C PRO A 47 -4.46 3.89 -16.23
N TRP A 48 -4.66 5.06 -15.61
CA TRP A 48 -3.57 6.01 -15.31
C TRP A 48 -2.52 5.42 -14.35
N TYR A 49 -2.90 4.50 -13.45
CA TYR A 49 -1.98 3.85 -12.50
C TYR A 49 -1.07 2.80 -13.14
N SER A 50 -1.31 2.45 -14.41
CA SER A 50 -0.45 1.57 -15.20
C SER A 50 0.58 2.35 -16.04
N ASP A 51 0.57 3.69 -15.97
CA ASP A 51 1.53 4.53 -16.69
C ASP A 51 2.80 4.72 -15.87
N THR A 52 3.89 4.04 -16.26
CA THR A 52 5.18 4.12 -15.55
C THR A 52 5.68 5.55 -15.41
N LYS A 53 5.39 6.44 -16.37
CA LYS A 53 5.85 7.84 -16.34
C LYS A 53 5.26 8.64 -15.20
N LEU A 54 4.09 8.25 -14.68
CA LEU A 54 3.50 8.88 -13.49
C LEU A 54 4.47 8.85 -12.31
N TYR A 55 5.19 7.73 -12.16
CA TYR A 55 6.07 7.44 -11.03
C TYR A 55 7.50 7.94 -11.23
N GLU A 56 7.75 8.71 -12.29
CA GLU A 56 9.04 9.37 -12.55
C GLU A 56 9.09 10.80 -11.99
N GLY A 57 7.94 11.39 -11.65
CA GLY A 57 7.82 12.77 -11.15
C GLY A 57 6.97 12.89 -9.88
N HIS A 58 6.62 14.12 -9.51
CA HIS A 58 5.70 14.34 -8.41
C HIS A 58 4.26 13.92 -8.78
N PHE A 59 3.57 13.24 -7.87
CA PHE A 59 2.15 12.91 -8.01
C PHE A 59 1.40 13.01 -6.67
N VAL A 60 0.08 13.09 -6.74
CA VAL A 60 -0.82 12.92 -5.60
C VAL A 60 -1.96 12.00 -6.01
N ILE A 61 -2.08 10.87 -5.32
CA ILE A 61 -3.17 9.91 -5.50
C ILE A 61 -3.96 9.88 -4.20
N GLN A 62 -5.25 10.18 -4.26
CA GLN A 62 -6.14 10.09 -3.10
C GLN A 62 -6.79 8.71 -3.04
N PHE A 63 -6.65 8.05 -1.89
CA PHE A 63 -7.36 6.83 -1.54
C PHE A 63 -8.50 7.17 -0.58
N THR A 64 -9.69 6.65 -0.83
CA THR A 64 -10.87 6.83 0.03
C THR A 64 -11.25 5.49 0.64
N GLU A 65 -11.14 5.37 1.96
CA GLU A 65 -11.61 4.18 2.69
C GLU A 65 -13.12 3.98 2.51
N TYR A 66 -13.60 2.74 2.66
CA TYR A 66 -15.04 2.53 2.80
C TYR A 66 -15.62 3.31 3.98
N GLU A 67 -16.91 3.64 3.88
CA GLU A 67 -17.62 4.29 4.97
C GLU A 67 -17.60 3.39 6.22
N ASN A 68 -17.18 3.97 7.34
CA ASN A 68 -17.38 3.33 8.63
C ASN A 68 -18.85 3.39 9.06
N SER A 69 -19.17 2.84 10.24
CA SER A 69 -20.51 2.88 10.84
C SER A 69 -21.10 4.29 11.01
N SER A 70 -20.28 5.34 10.88
CA SER A 70 -20.69 6.74 10.94
C SER A 70 -20.95 7.37 9.56
N GLY A 71 -20.92 6.58 8.47
CA GLY A 71 -21.15 7.05 7.10
C GLY A 71 -20.04 7.95 6.56
N ARG A 72 -18.81 7.82 7.05
CA ARG A 72 -17.66 8.62 6.58
C ARG A 72 -16.45 7.72 6.33
N GLY A 73 -15.98 7.70 5.08
CA GLY A 73 -14.68 7.12 4.71
C GLY A 73 -13.56 8.15 4.89
N ALA A 74 -12.43 7.75 5.49
CA ALA A 74 -11.26 8.61 5.58
C ALA A 74 -10.58 8.74 4.20
N LYS A 75 -10.02 9.91 3.93
CA LYS A 75 -9.29 10.19 2.68
C LYS A 75 -7.81 10.35 2.98
N HIS A 76 -6.98 9.67 2.20
CA HIS A 76 -5.54 9.66 2.37
C HIS A 76 -4.83 9.96 1.05
N ASP A 77 -3.98 10.97 1.07
CA ASP A 77 -3.18 11.32 -0.09
C ASP A 77 -1.86 10.55 -0.06
N LEU A 78 -1.59 9.77 -1.11
CA LEU A 78 -0.32 9.15 -1.40
C LEU A 78 0.54 10.10 -2.25
N THR A 79 1.73 10.39 -1.76
CA THR A 79 2.75 11.19 -2.45
C THR A 79 4.05 10.39 -2.58
N PRO A 80 5.00 10.77 -3.46
CA PRO A 80 6.30 10.12 -3.55
C PRO A 80 7.02 10.00 -2.19
N GLN A 81 6.94 11.02 -1.34
CA GLN A 81 7.58 11.02 -0.02
C GLN A 81 6.95 9.99 0.93
N LYS A 82 5.61 9.85 0.91
CA LYS A 82 4.91 8.82 1.67
C LYS A 82 5.23 7.42 1.17
N LEU A 83 5.30 7.26 -0.16
CA LEU A 83 5.67 6.00 -0.78
C LEU A 83 7.10 5.57 -0.38
N GLN A 84 8.05 6.50 -0.37
CA GLN A 84 9.41 6.26 0.16
C GLN A 84 9.38 5.86 1.64
N GLY A 85 8.54 6.50 2.45
CA GLY A 85 8.32 6.11 3.84
C GLY A 85 7.80 4.68 3.99
N GLY A 86 6.83 4.28 3.15
CA GLY A 86 6.30 2.91 3.11
C GLY A 86 7.34 1.89 2.70
N LEU A 87 8.11 2.15 1.63
CA LEU A 87 9.21 1.29 1.19
C LEU A 87 10.26 1.10 2.30
N LYS A 88 10.64 2.19 2.97
CA LYS A 88 11.57 2.12 4.11
C LYS A 88 11.01 1.24 5.21
N LEU A 89 9.75 1.45 5.60
CA LEU A 89 9.12 0.65 6.64
C LEU A 89 9.04 -0.84 6.26
N LEU A 90 8.68 -1.16 5.01
CA LEU A 90 8.69 -2.54 4.52
C LEU A 90 10.10 -3.14 4.57
N SER A 91 11.13 -2.39 4.18
CA SER A 91 12.52 -2.90 4.23
C SER A 91 13.01 -3.20 5.64
N GLU A 92 12.49 -2.48 6.65
CA GLU A 92 12.86 -2.65 8.04
C GLU A 92 12.04 -3.76 8.74
N LYS A 93 10.79 -3.98 8.32
CA LYS A 93 9.84 -4.85 9.02
C LYS A 93 9.52 -6.15 8.29
N CYS A 94 9.56 -6.13 6.96
CA CYS A 94 9.16 -7.22 6.07
C CYS A 94 10.15 -7.33 4.90
N PRO A 95 11.45 -7.58 5.14
CA PRO A 95 12.48 -7.58 4.09
C PRO A 95 12.21 -8.61 2.98
N GLU A 96 11.54 -9.72 3.28
CA GLU A 96 11.09 -10.71 2.31
C GLU A 96 10.13 -10.12 1.27
N ARG A 97 9.26 -9.19 1.67
CA ARG A 97 8.31 -8.50 0.78
C ARG A 97 9.02 -7.57 -0.19
N ILE A 98 10.07 -6.88 0.28
CA ILE A 98 10.92 -6.07 -0.61
C ILE A 98 11.65 -6.96 -1.62
N SER A 99 12.11 -8.15 -1.20
CA SER A 99 12.71 -9.11 -2.12
C SER A 99 11.72 -9.55 -3.21
N GLU A 100 10.46 -9.84 -2.86
CA GLU A 100 9.40 -10.17 -3.81
C GLU A 100 9.21 -9.03 -4.84
N MET A 101 9.15 -7.77 -4.37
CA MET A 101 9.04 -6.59 -5.23
C MET A 101 10.22 -6.46 -6.21
N LEU A 102 11.45 -6.67 -5.74
CA LEU A 102 12.67 -6.52 -6.54
C LEU A 102 12.89 -7.67 -7.53
N THR A 103 12.36 -8.86 -7.23
CA THR A 103 12.46 -10.06 -8.09
C THR A 103 11.31 -10.17 -9.08
N GLU A 104 10.51 -9.10 -9.22
CA GLU A 104 9.33 -9.03 -10.10
C GLU A 104 8.19 -10.01 -9.74
N GLN A 105 8.25 -10.64 -8.56
CA GLN A 105 7.18 -11.47 -8.01
C GLN A 105 6.16 -10.55 -7.30
N CYS A 106 5.36 -9.86 -8.10
CA CYS A 106 4.41 -8.88 -7.61
C CYS A 106 3.12 -9.55 -7.10
N HIS A 107 3.02 -9.73 -5.78
CA HIS A 107 1.80 -10.19 -5.13
C HIS A 107 0.90 -9.01 -4.73
N ALA A 108 -0.40 -9.12 -4.99
CA ALA A 108 -1.38 -8.10 -4.61
C ALA A 108 -1.30 -7.75 -3.12
N SER A 109 -1.06 -8.75 -2.26
CA SER A 109 -0.95 -8.55 -0.81
C SER A 109 0.30 -7.75 -0.41
N THR A 110 1.41 -7.94 -1.12
CA THR A 110 2.63 -7.14 -0.91
C THR A 110 2.41 -5.70 -1.36
N ALA A 111 1.71 -5.54 -2.49
CA ALA A 111 1.37 -4.24 -3.02
C ALA A 111 0.42 -3.47 -2.09
N ASP A 112 -0.61 -4.14 -1.56
CA ASP A 112 -1.53 -3.59 -0.57
C ASP A 112 -0.79 -3.19 0.72
N MET A 113 0.07 -4.06 1.25
CA MET A 113 0.91 -3.73 2.41
C MET A 113 1.77 -2.48 2.17
N LEU A 114 2.33 -2.32 0.96
CA LEU A 114 3.07 -1.11 0.60
C LEU A 114 2.20 0.13 0.63
N ILE A 115 0.99 0.08 0.07
CA ILE A 115 0.05 1.21 0.08
C ILE A 115 -0.32 1.58 1.51
N GLN A 116 -0.71 0.60 2.33
CA GLN A 116 -1.09 0.83 3.72
C GLN A 116 0.08 1.38 4.55
N ALA A 117 1.29 0.83 4.36
CA ALA A 117 2.51 1.36 4.99
C ALA A 117 2.76 2.82 4.63
N SER A 118 2.53 3.18 3.36
CA SER A 118 2.74 4.53 2.83
C SER A 118 1.69 5.52 3.34
N LEU A 119 0.44 5.10 3.45
CA LEU A 119 -0.68 5.96 3.87
C LEU A 119 -0.75 6.12 5.39
N PHE A 120 -0.58 5.03 6.14
CA PHE A 120 -0.80 4.99 7.58
C PHE A 120 0.49 5.06 8.41
N GLY A 121 1.66 4.92 7.78
CA GLY A 121 2.95 4.89 8.48
C GLY A 121 3.14 3.66 9.36
N ARG A 122 2.36 2.60 9.14
CA ARG A 122 2.42 1.32 9.85
C ARG A 122 2.02 0.18 8.91
N ILE A 123 2.56 -1.01 9.13
CA ILE A 123 2.07 -2.23 8.45
C ILE A 123 0.75 -2.61 9.11
N VAL A 124 -0.32 -2.61 8.34
CA VAL A 124 -1.61 -3.16 8.77
C VAL A 124 -1.71 -4.51 8.08
N ASP A 125 -1.77 -5.60 8.84
CA ASP A 125 -2.10 -6.90 8.25
C ASP A 125 -3.62 -6.92 8.12
N GLY A 126 -4.15 -6.89 6.90
CA GLY A 126 -5.59 -6.98 6.60
C GLY A 126 -6.27 -8.29 7.04
N ARG A 127 -5.62 -9.11 7.86
CA ARG A 127 -6.25 -10.19 8.61
C ARG A 127 -6.47 -9.71 10.03
N GLU A 128 -7.60 -9.06 10.28
CA GLU A 128 -8.11 -9.03 11.65
C GLU A 128 -8.18 -10.48 12.15
N PRO A 129 -7.64 -10.81 13.33
CA PRO A 129 -7.99 -12.05 13.99
C PRO A 129 -9.50 -11.97 14.25
N GLY A 130 -10.26 -12.76 13.49
CA GLY A 130 -11.68 -12.94 13.72
C GLY A 130 -11.92 -13.13 15.21
N THR A 131 -12.74 -12.24 15.76
CA THR A 131 -13.52 -12.44 16.98
C THR A 131 -12.90 -13.45 17.97
N ALA A 132 -12.08 -12.96 18.90
CA ALA A 132 -11.94 -13.67 20.16
C ALA A 132 -13.33 -13.69 20.81
N THR A 133 -14.07 -14.78 20.56
CA THR A 133 -15.30 -15.09 21.27
C THR A 133 -14.95 -15.08 22.75
N THR A 134 -15.43 -14.08 23.47
CA THR A 134 -15.46 -14.11 24.92
C THR A 134 -16.37 -15.27 25.29
N SER A 135 -15.77 -16.43 25.58
CA SER A 135 -16.44 -17.53 26.25
C SER A 135 -16.89 -17.02 27.61
N SER A 136 -18.14 -16.56 27.66
CA SER A 136 -18.86 -16.25 28.89
C SER A 136 -19.06 -17.56 29.64
N THR A 137 -18.21 -17.79 30.64
CA THR A 137 -18.35 -18.88 31.59
C THR A 137 -19.64 -18.64 32.38
N ARG A 138 -20.72 -19.32 31.98
CA ARG A 138 -21.96 -19.36 32.74
C ARG A 138 -21.71 -20.22 33.99
N SER A 139 -21.68 -19.58 35.16
CA SER A 139 -21.62 -20.29 36.44
C SER A 139 -22.79 -21.27 36.57
N PRO A 140 -22.56 -22.52 36.99
CA PRO A 140 -23.64 -23.43 37.31
C PRO A 140 -24.33 -22.99 38.61
N ARG A 141 -25.67 -23.08 38.60
CA ARG A 141 -26.49 -23.06 39.82
C ARG A 141 -26.42 -24.40 40.51
#